data_AF-A0A848WCG7-F1
#
_entry.id   AF-A0A848WCG7-F1
#
_cell.length_a   1.000
_cell.length_b   1.000
_cell.length_c   1.000
_cell.angle_alpha   90.00
_cell.angle_beta   90.00
_cell.angle_gamma   90.00
#
_symmetry.space_group_name_H-M   'P 1'
#
loop_
_entity.id
_entity.type
_entity.pdbx_description
1 polymer ?
#
loop_
_entity_poly.entity_id
_entity_poly.type
_entity_poly.pdbx_seq_one_letter_code
_entity_poly.pdbx_strand_id
1 'polypeptide(L)'
;MRIIGLAGWSGSGKTTLLVELVTLITGMGFTVSTVKHAHHAFDVDQPGKDSHRHRTAGANEVLVASANRWALMHELADAPEPDLNQLLEHMSPVDLILVEGY
;
A
#
# COMPACT_ATOMS: atom_id res chain seq x y z
N MET A 1 16.34 -0.03 7.68
CA MET A 1 15.15 0.54 7.03
C MET A 1 15.06 2.02 7.36
N ARG A 2 14.99 2.89 6.36
CA ARG A 2 14.71 4.34 6.51
C ARG A 2 13.29 4.63 6.04
N ILE A 3 12.66 5.66 6.58
CA ILE A 3 11.30 6.06 6.22
C ILE A 3 11.31 7.56 5.88
N ILE A 4 10.75 7.94 4.74
CA ILE A 4 10.60 9.34 4.31
C ILE A 4 9.15 9.59 3.90
N GLY A 5 8.51 10.57 4.54
CA GLY A 5 7.15 11.01 4.20
C GLY A 5 7.14 12.21 3.25
N LEU A 6 6.21 12.21 2.31
CA LEU A 6 5.94 13.32 1.41
C LEU A 6 4.56 13.92 1.72
N ALA A 7 4.57 15.10 2.33
CA ALA A 7 3.39 15.89 2.64
C ALA A 7 3.13 16.97 1.57
N GLY A 8 1.86 17.30 1.34
CA GLY A 8 1.47 18.35 0.40
C GLY A 8 0.00 18.27 0.01
N TRP A 9 -0.52 19.35 -0.58
CA TRP A 9 -1.93 19.45 -0.98
C TRP A 9 -2.33 18.43 -2.05
N SER A 10 -3.63 18.11 -2.13
CA SER A 10 -4.15 17.31 -3.25
C SER A 10 -3.86 18.02 -4.58
N GLY A 11 -3.42 17.25 -5.59
CA GLY A 11 -3.03 17.81 -6.89
C GLY A 11 -1.66 18.48 -6.96
N SER A 12 -0.86 18.52 -5.87
CA SER A 12 0.46 19.19 -5.87
C SER A 12 1.58 18.41 -6.57
N GLY A 13 1.28 17.30 -7.25
CA GLY A 13 2.28 16.46 -7.94
C GLY A 13 3.00 15.42 -7.08
N LYS A 14 2.53 15.15 -5.84
CA LYS A 14 3.16 14.17 -4.93
C LYS A 14 3.38 12.79 -5.57
N THR A 15 2.33 12.27 -6.20
CA THR A 15 2.37 10.95 -6.84
C THR A 15 3.40 10.92 -7.97
N THR A 16 3.48 11.98 -8.79
CA THR A 16 4.47 12.09 -9.87
C THR A 16 5.89 12.08 -9.31
N LEU A 17 6.17 12.91 -8.31
CA LEU A 17 7.49 12.96 -7.67
C LEU A 17 7.87 11.61 -7.06
N LEU A 18 6.95 10.94 -6.36
CA LEU A 18 7.22 9.64 -5.76
C LEU A 18 7.54 8.55 -6.79
N VAL A 19 6.83 8.52 -7.92
CA VAL A 19 7.12 7.56 -8.99
C VAL A 19 8.54 7.77 -9.52
N GLU A 20 8.94 9.01 -9.78
CA GLU A 20 10.30 9.33 -10.25
C GLU A 20 11.36 8.96 -9.20
N LEU A 21 11.11 9.25 -7.92
CA LEU A 21 12.02 8.86 -6.83
C LEU A 21 12.18 7.35 -6.73
N VAL A 22 11.09 6.58 -6.81
CA VAL A 22 11.15 5.12 -6.80
C VAL A 22 12.00 4.63 -7.96
N THR A 23 11.77 5.13 -9.18
CA THR A 23 12.56 4.75 -10.37
C THR A 23 14.04 5.06 -10.20
N LEU A 24 14.39 6.25 -9.72
CA LEU A 24 15.78 6.65 -9.53
C LEU A 24 16.47 5.81 -8.44
N ILE A 25 15.82 5.62 -7.30
CA ILE A 25 16.41 4.93 -6.14
C ILE A 25 16.58 3.44 -6.41
N THR A 26 15.59 2.81 -7.05
CA THR A 26 15.72 1.40 -7.49
C THR A 26 16.77 1.25 -8.58
N GLY A 27 16.90 2.22 -9.49
CA GLY A 27 17.98 2.27 -10.49
C GLY A 27 19.39 2.39 -9.89
N MET A 28 19.51 2.88 -8.65
CA MET A 28 20.77 2.89 -7.89
C MET A 28 21.06 1.58 -7.15
N GLY A 29 20.18 0.57 -7.24
CA GLY A 29 20.36 -0.74 -6.61
C GLY A 29 19.79 -0.85 -5.19
N PHE A 30 19.06 0.15 -4.70
CA PHE A 30 18.37 0.08 -3.41
C PHE A 30 16.98 -0.54 -3.55
N THR A 31 16.57 -1.26 -2.53
CA THR A 31 15.20 -1.78 -2.42
C THR A 31 14.27 -0.72 -1.83
N VAL A 32 13.12 -0.50 -2.49
CA VAL A 32 12.16 0.53 -2.10
C VAL A 32 10.77 -0.06 -2.02
N SER A 33 10.01 0.34 -1.00
CA SER A 33 8.56 0.14 -0.95
C SER A 33 7.83 1.45 -0.70
N THR A 34 6.53 1.48 -1.00
CA THR A 34 5.70 2.67 -0.82
C THR A 34 4.51 2.39 0.07
N VAL A 35 4.14 3.38 0.88
CA VAL A 35 2.88 3.41 1.64
C VAL A 35 2.10 4.62 1.15
N LYS A 36 0.80 4.46 0.91
CA LYS A 36 -0.07 5.56 0.51
C LYS A 36 -1.31 5.57 1.39
N HIS A 37 -1.55 6.70 2.04
CA HIS A 37 -2.79 6.95 2.75
C HIS A 37 -3.84 7.49 1.76
N ALA A 38 -4.93 6.75 1.55
CA ALA A 38 -6.05 7.22 0.75
C ALA A 38 -7.09 7.94 1.63
N HIS A 39 -7.49 9.15 1.24
CA HIS A 39 -8.46 9.96 1.99
C HIS A 39 -9.93 9.49 1.90
N HIS A 40 -10.22 8.42 1.16
CA HIS A 40 -11.57 7.87 0.95
C HIS A 40 -11.53 6.34 0.98
N ALA A 41 -12.69 5.72 1.19
CA ALA A 41 -12.88 4.28 1.00
C ALA A 41 -12.32 3.89 -0.38
N PHE A 42 -11.21 3.15 -0.38
CA PHE A 42 -10.58 2.66 -1.58
C PHE A 42 -10.82 1.15 -1.67
N ASP A 43 -11.04 0.68 -2.89
CA ASP A 43 -11.05 -0.74 -3.16
C ASP A 43 -9.97 -1.05 -4.20
N VAL A 44 -9.14 -2.04 -3.89
CA VAL A 44 -8.10 -2.55 -4.79
C VAL A 44 -8.68 -3.62 -5.71
N ASP A 45 -9.79 -4.23 -5.31
CA ASP A 45 -10.45 -5.29 -6.04
C ASP A 45 -11.65 -4.78 -6.85
N GLN A 46 -12.15 -5.61 -7.76
CA GLN A 46 -13.28 -5.29 -8.63
C GLN A 46 -14.51 -6.11 -8.26
N PRO A 47 -15.70 -5.49 -8.15
CA PRO A 47 -16.95 -6.21 -7.97
C PRO A 47 -17.13 -7.32 -9.00
N GLY A 48 -17.53 -8.50 -8.53
CA GLY A 48 -17.78 -9.68 -9.36
C GLY A 48 -16.60 -10.65 -9.54
N LYS A 49 -15.38 -10.29 -9.10
CA LYS A 49 -14.26 -11.25 -9.00
C LYS A 49 -14.43 -12.17 -7.80
N ASP A 50 -13.80 -13.35 -7.85
CA ASP A 50 -13.87 -14.32 -6.76
C ASP A 50 -13.26 -13.79 -5.46
N SER A 51 -12.16 -13.04 -5.53
CA SER A 51 -11.57 -12.38 -4.36
C SER A 51 -12.51 -11.38 -3.71
N HIS A 52 -13.24 -10.59 -4.50
CA HIS A 52 -14.25 -9.67 -4.00
C HIS A 52 -15.41 -10.44 -3.34
N ARG A 53 -15.86 -11.53 -3.96
CA ARG A 53 -16.92 -12.39 -3.39
C ARG A 53 -16.49 -12.98 -2.04
N HIS A 54 -15.25 -13.43 -1.91
CA HIS A 54 -14.71 -13.93 -0.64
C HIS A 54 -14.73 -12.85 0.46
N ARG A 55 -14.26 -11.64 0.14
CA ARG A 55 -14.29 -10.50 1.09
C ARG A 55 -15.72 -10.19 1.54
N THR A 56 -16.64 -10.01 0.58
CA THR A 56 -18.06 -9.71 0.89
C THR A 56 -18.80 -10.83 1.61
N ALA A 57 -18.30 -12.07 1.53
CA ALA A 57 -18.85 -13.20 2.27
C ALA A 57 -18.40 -13.22 3.75
N GLY A 58 -17.53 -12.29 4.17
CA GLY A 58 -17.07 -12.15 5.55
C GLY A 58 -15.67 -12.72 5.82
N ALA A 59 -14.84 -12.89 4.79
CA ALA A 59 -13.44 -13.25 5.01
C ALA A 59 -12.67 -12.06 5.60
N ASN A 60 -12.04 -12.26 6.77
CA ASN A 60 -11.17 -11.25 7.39
C ASN A 60 -9.93 -10.95 6.55
N GLU A 61 -9.40 -11.99 5.88
CA GLU A 61 -8.27 -11.86 4.97
C GLU A 61 -8.52 -12.63 3.69
N VAL A 62 -8.11 -12.03 2.57
CA VAL A 62 -8.13 -12.67 1.26
C VAL A 62 -6.75 -12.52 0.62
N LEU A 63 -6.09 -13.65 0.38
CA LEU A 63 -4.79 -13.73 -0.29
C LEU A 63 -4.99 -14.21 -1.73
N VAL A 64 -4.58 -13.39 -2.70
CA VAL A 64 -4.59 -13.74 -4.13
C VAL A 64 -3.16 -13.85 -4.60
N ALA A 65 -2.80 -14.97 -5.22
CA ALA A 65 -1.44 -15.25 -5.67
C ALA A 65 -1.38 -15.69 -7.14
N SER A 66 -0.24 -15.41 -7.77
CA SER A 66 0.11 -15.80 -9.14
C SER A 66 1.63 -16.03 -9.22
N ALA A 67 2.12 -16.52 -10.36
CA ALA A 67 3.55 -16.68 -10.60
C ALA A 67 4.35 -15.36 -10.50
N ASN A 68 3.70 -14.22 -10.74
CA ASN A 68 4.38 -12.93 -10.82
C ASN A 68 4.28 -12.11 -9.54
N ARG A 69 3.22 -12.30 -8.74
CA ARG A 69 2.92 -11.50 -7.54
C ARG A 69 1.78 -12.10 -6.74
N TRP A 70 1.67 -11.63 -5.50
CA TRP A 70 0.52 -11.83 -4.63
C TRP A 70 0.03 -10.50 -4.06
N ALA A 71 -1.21 -10.48 -3.57
CA ALA A 71 -1.83 -9.37 -2.87
C ALA A 71 -2.64 -9.92 -1.69
N LEU A 72 -2.49 -9.29 -0.52
CA LEU A 72 -3.26 -9.58 0.68
C LEU A 72 -4.19 -8.40 0.95
N MET A 73 -5.48 -8.67 1.05
CA MET A 73 -6.48 -7.72 1.54
C MET A 73 -6.85 -8.11 2.97
N HIS A 74 -6.79 -7.13 3.87
CA HIS A 74 -7.14 -7.27 5.27
C HIS A 74 -8.35 -6.37 5.55
N GLU A 75 -9.46 -6.97 5.98
CA GLU A 75 -10.67 -6.23 6.35
C GLU A 75 -10.57 -5.72 7.78
N LEU A 76 -10.79 -4.42 7.97
CA LEU A 76 -10.82 -3.85 9.32
C LEU A 76 -12.14 -4.17 10.04
N ALA A 77 -13.23 -4.44 9.32
CA ALA A 77 -14.57 -4.55 9.89
C ALA A 77 -14.88 -3.34 10.80
N ASP A 78 -15.02 -3.55 12.12
CA ASP A 78 -15.24 -2.50 13.12
C ASP A 78 -13.95 -2.10 13.89
N ALA A 79 -12.80 -2.65 13.51
CA ALA A 79 -11.52 -2.29 14.10
C ALA A 79 -11.10 -0.87 13.67
N PRO A 80 -10.36 -0.13 14.53
CA PRO A 80 -9.83 1.17 14.17
C PRO A 80 -8.85 1.07 13.00
N GLU A 81 -8.75 2.14 12.22
CA GLU A 81 -7.72 2.27 11.20
C GLU A 81 -6.32 2.17 11.83
N PRO A 82 -5.45 1.27 11.33
CA PRO A 82 -4.11 1.10 11.88
C PRO A 82 -3.25 2.34 11.62
N ASP A 83 -2.41 2.69 12.58
CA ASP A 83 -1.42 3.74 12.39
C ASP A 83 -0.31 3.28 11.42
N LEU A 84 0.53 4.23 11.00
CA LEU A 84 1.62 3.95 10.08
C LEU A 84 2.57 2.87 10.62
N ASN A 85 2.87 2.85 11.92
CA ASN A 85 3.80 1.85 12.49
C ASN A 85 3.21 0.45 12.40
N GLN A 86 1.92 0.28 12.70
CA GLN A 86 1.22 -0.99 12.57
C GLN A 86 1.23 -1.48 11.12
N LEU A 87 1.00 -0.59 10.15
CA LEU A 87 1.03 -0.96 8.73
C LEU A 87 2.43 -1.37 8.24
N LEU A 88 3.49 -0.76 8.79
CA LEU A 88 4.87 -1.08 8.45
C LEU A 88 5.27 -2.50 8.88
N GLU A 89 4.59 -3.09 9.87
CA GLU A 89 4.83 -4.48 10.30
C GLU A 89 4.46 -5.52 9.22
N HIS A 90 3.58 -5.16 8.28
CA HIS A 90 3.19 -6.03 7.17
C HIS A 90 4.12 -5.91 5.94
N MET A 91 5.09 -4.99 5.97
CA MET A 91 5.96 -4.74 4.82
C MET A 91 7.20 -5.63 4.82
N SER A 92 7.63 -6.01 3.62
CA SER A 92 8.92 -6.69 3.43
C SER A 92 10.07 -5.77 3.87
N PRO A 93 11.16 -6.33 4.42
CA PRO A 93 12.37 -5.56 4.72
C PRO A 93 12.94 -4.92 3.45
N VAL A 94 13.12 -3.59 3.48
CA VAL A 94 13.72 -2.81 2.40
C VAL A 94 14.66 -1.72 2.95
N ASP A 95 15.48 -1.15 2.07
CA ASP A 95 16.39 -0.07 2.42
C ASP A 95 15.63 1.21 2.77
N LEU A 96 14.57 1.51 1.99
CA LEU A 96 13.78 2.73 2.11
C LEU A 96 12.28 2.48 1.90
N ILE A 97 11.46 3.09 2.77
CA ILE A 97 10.01 3.21 2.59
C ILE A 97 9.68 4.68 2.32
N LEU A 98 8.94 4.92 1.24
CA LEU A 98 8.42 6.24 0.89
C LEU A 98 6.92 6.30 1.20
N VAL A 99 6.51 7.31 1.97
CA VAL A 99 5.12 7.46 2.42
C VAL A 99 4.47 8.64 1.70
N GLU A 100 3.35 8.41 1.02
CA GLU A 100 2.47 9.44 0.44
C GLU A 100 1.28 9.69 1.38
N GLY A 101 1.24 10.87 2.01
CA GLY A 101 0.23 11.19 3.03
C GLY A 101 0.66 10.80 4.44
N TYR A 102 -0.35 10.66 5.32
CA TYR A 102 -0.26 10.74 6.80
C TYR A 102 -0.02 12.15 7.36
#